data_AF-A0A961UU56-F1
#
_entry.id   AF-A0A961UU56-F1
#
_cell.length_a   1.000
_cell.length_b   1.000
_cell.length_c   1.000
_cell.angle_alpha   90.00
_cell.angle_beta   90.00
_cell.angle_gamma   90.00
#
_symmetry.space_group_name_H-M   'P 1'
#
loop_
_entity.id
_entity.type
_entity.pdbx_description
1 polymer ?
#
loop_
_entity_poly.entity_id
_entity_poly.type
_entity_poly.pdbx_seq_one_letter_code
_entity_poly.pdbx_strand_id
1 'polypeptide(L)'
;MKATRSAIVSAFALFLTVYVSSASPPAFAQDAIDTTKIARLPNSKELFAFPQSTSYTTSLSVPEALTALSTLLVNDKWQPYEQAFASQNTTANLAIANFKKDRELLSVMITPAPAQNNATGVSYTALVPGHDLPFPNSASAIKYDPTRPYLTCLSAADPESLSREMREGLQDRGWQPWSPKEAKRVADGDQKTDGGGITAYYVHASEPSLHLSIGKREDGQTTLTVEAISAEVLAAVGKSPSDSKAEANAAEPKAEQAPKADVNAAKTPDQMDELAGQIMDQARSAIDEALSGNEKPSAKKNSKTASDAGSPPLAAMASNDVDAAIPVPLPEGSEDISLDNDQLEFSNSASVARVAAFYRSALKEKGWKERRTPINKPNMVVLQFDKSGSSAEFTIMQMGDHTQVTGTGAAFEAAATKSDGEEAQAGASADDEKKSITADQLQPDEAAGLPVPKQSTSKGSEKTMFRVSALADVEAPLQAVLEFYRRELGKRTDWQMQNEATDSSGSARVQYATPDGPAVLTLTEKSGTTSVVLLCARRRRRRLPV
;
A
#
# COMPACT_ATOMS: atom_id res chain seq x y z
N MET A 1 -13.70 -1.46 -91.79
CA MET A 1 -13.08 -0.95 -90.56
C MET A 1 -12.63 -2.14 -89.73
N LYS A 2 -11.32 -2.42 -89.75
CA LYS A 2 -10.61 -3.34 -88.84
C LYS A 2 -10.22 -2.51 -87.60
N ALA A 3 -10.12 -2.95 -86.36
CA ALA A 3 -10.21 -4.20 -85.62
C ALA A 3 -10.58 -3.75 -84.16
N THR A 4 -10.85 -4.55 -83.13
CA THR A 4 -10.02 -5.64 -82.58
C THR A 4 -10.80 -6.34 -81.45
N ARG A 5 -10.52 -7.63 -81.31
CA ARG A 5 -11.04 -8.62 -80.35
C ARG A 5 -10.46 -8.47 -78.93
N SER A 6 -11.20 -8.92 -77.92
CA SER A 6 -10.85 -9.98 -76.93
C SER A 6 -11.69 -9.78 -75.65
N ALA A 7 -12.65 -10.65 -75.34
CA ALA A 7 -12.53 -12.02 -74.81
C ALA A 7 -12.23 -12.04 -73.30
N ILE A 8 -13.30 -12.40 -72.58
CA ILE A 8 -13.45 -12.63 -71.15
C ILE A 8 -12.72 -13.91 -70.76
N VAL A 9 -11.90 -13.86 -69.70
CA VAL A 9 -11.48 -15.04 -68.93
C VAL A 9 -11.58 -14.69 -67.44
N SER A 10 -12.34 -15.52 -66.72
CA SER A 10 -12.52 -15.48 -65.28
C SER A 10 -11.20 -15.62 -64.53
N ALA A 11 -10.98 -14.76 -63.54
CA ALA A 11 -10.02 -15.01 -62.47
C ALA A 11 -10.79 -15.10 -61.14
N PHE A 12 -10.73 -16.28 -60.54
CA PHE A 12 -11.13 -16.58 -59.17
C PHE A 12 -10.44 -15.61 -58.20
N ALA A 13 -11.20 -14.71 -57.57
CA ALA A 13 -10.73 -13.93 -56.43
C ALA A 13 -11.11 -14.67 -55.15
N LEU A 14 -10.13 -15.36 -54.58
CA LEU A 14 -10.15 -15.94 -53.25
C LEU A 14 -10.31 -14.80 -52.23
N PHE A 15 -11.51 -14.59 -51.70
CA PHE A 15 -11.74 -13.67 -50.57
C PHE A 15 -11.13 -14.29 -49.32
N LEU A 16 -9.86 -14.00 -49.07
CA LEU A 16 -9.24 -14.23 -47.77
C LEU A 16 -9.88 -13.23 -46.78
N THR A 17 -10.88 -13.69 -46.04
CA THR A 17 -11.45 -12.94 -44.93
C THR A 17 -10.38 -12.91 -43.84
N VAL A 18 -9.61 -11.83 -43.79
CA VAL A 18 -8.78 -11.53 -42.62
C VAL A 18 -9.77 -11.23 -41.49
N TYR A 19 -10.05 -12.23 -40.67
CA TYR A 19 -10.53 -12.02 -39.31
C TYR A 19 -9.42 -11.24 -38.61
N VAL A 20 -9.49 -9.90 -38.68
CA VAL A 20 -8.83 -9.07 -37.68
C VAL A 20 -9.58 -9.37 -36.40
N SER A 21 -9.10 -10.37 -35.66
CA SER A 21 -9.45 -10.53 -34.27
C SER A 21 -9.11 -9.20 -33.63
N SER A 22 -10.14 -8.41 -33.31
CA SER A 22 -10.00 -7.26 -32.42
C SER A 22 -9.69 -7.82 -31.03
N ALA A 23 -8.49 -8.36 -30.88
CA ALA A 23 -7.84 -8.43 -29.60
C ALA A 23 -7.60 -6.97 -29.23
N SER A 24 -8.51 -6.40 -28.44
CA SER A 24 -8.17 -5.23 -27.63
C SER A 24 -6.81 -5.54 -27.01
N PRO A 25 -5.77 -4.71 -27.20
CA PRO A 25 -4.56 -4.90 -26.42
C PRO A 25 -4.98 -4.95 -24.95
N PRO A 26 -4.46 -5.88 -24.13
CA PRO A 26 -4.69 -5.81 -22.70
C PRO A 26 -4.27 -4.41 -22.25
N ALA A 27 -5.22 -3.64 -21.73
CA ALA A 27 -4.97 -2.35 -21.11
C ALA A 27 -4.23 -2.60 -19.79
N PHE A 28 -2.95 -2.96 -19.87
CA PHE A 28 -2.07 -3.13 -18.73
C PHE A 28 -0.67 -2.65 -19.12
N ALA A 29 -0.54 -1.35 -19.32
CA ALA A 29 0.74 -0.64 -19.20
C ALA A 29 0.46 0.87 -19.04
N GLN A 30 -0.12 1.26 -17.91
CA GLN A 30 0.40 2.47 -17.29
C GLN A 30 1.59 1.98 -16.47
N ASP A 31 2.80 2.26 -16.96
CA ASP A 31 4.01 2.02 -16.19
C ASP A 31 3.88 2.79 -14.88
N ALA A 32 3.75 2.06 -13.77
CA ALA A 32 3.79 2.66 -12.46
C ALA A 32 5.14 3.39 -12.31
N ILE A 33 5.09 4.61 -11.77
CA ILE A 33 6.29 5.46 -11.63
C ILE A 33 7.45 4.69 -11.00
N ASP A 34 8.64 4.89 -11.57
CA ASP A 34 9.90 4.38 -11.03
C ASP A 34 10.35 5.21 -9.82
N THR A 35 10.07 4.71 -8.61
CA THR A 35 10.40 5.38 -7.35
C THR A 35 11.89 5.50 -7.07
N THR A 36 12.76 4.84 -7.85
CA THR A 36 14.22 5.02 -7.72
C THR A 36 14.68 6.38 -8.23
N LYS A 37 13.88 7.00 -9.11
CA LYS A 37 14.18 8.31 -9.74
C LYS A 37 13.60 9.50 -8.99
N ILE A 38 12.79 9.26 -7.96
CA ILE A 38 12.16 10.34 -7.18
C ILE A 38 13.19 10.97 -6.26
N ALA A 39 13.21 12.30 -6.24
CA ALA A 39 14.12 13.08 -5.40
C ALA A 39 13.98 12.70 -3.92
N ARG A 40 15.11 12.65 -3.20
CA ARG A 40 15.18 12.28 -1.79
C ARG A 40 15.70 13.44 -0.96
N LEU A 41 15.38 13.42 0.33
CA LEU A 41 15.94 14.40 1.26
C LEU A 41 17.49 14.32 1.27
N PRO A 42 18.19 15.47 1.34
CA PRO A 42 19.65 15.50 1.40
C PRO A 42 20.14 14.80 2.67
N ASN A 43 21.37 14.26 2.62
CA ASN A 43 22.00 13.52 3.72
C ASN A 43 21.17 12.32 4.21
N SER A 44 20.40 11.70 3.31
CA SER A 44 19.68 10.47 3.60
C SER A 44 20.55 9.23 3.39
N LYS A 45 20.23 8.16 4.13
CA LYS A 45 20.82 6.84 3.95
C LYS A 45 19.79 5.92 3.31
N GLU A 46 20.07 5.41 2.12
CA GLU A 46 19.21 4.44 1.45
C GLU A 46 19.15 3.13 2.24
N LEU A 47 17.94 2.57 2.38
CA LEU A 47 17.72 1.21 2.89
C LEU A 47 17.55 0.25 1.73
N PHE A 48 16.70 0.61 0.76
CA PHE A 48 16.53 -0.09 -0.51
C PHE A 48 15.91 0.85 -1.56
N ALA A 49 16.08 0.54 -2.85
CA ALA A 49 15.47 1.26 -3.95
C ALA A 49 15.05 0.30 -5.07
N PHE A 50 13.73 0.19 -5.28
CA PHE A 50 13.14 -0.56 -6.39
C PHE A 50 12.20 0.37 -7.17
N PRO A 51 11.86 0.04 -8.43
CA PRO A 51 10.94 0.87 -9.22
C PRO A 51 9.58 1.08 -8.56
N GLN A 52 9.05 0.13 -7.80
CA GLN A 52 7.72 0.26 -7.19
C GLN A 52 7.75 0.80 -5.75
N SER A 53 8.90 0.73 -5.08
CA SER A 53 9.09 1.25 -3.73
C SER A 53 10.56 1.55 -3.43
N THR A 54 10.80 2.69 -2.80
CA THR A 54 12.11 3.13 -2.33
C THR A 54 11.99 3.50 -0.86
N SER A 55 12.94 3.07 -0.02
CA SER A 55 12.97 3.44 1.40
C SER A 55 14.35 3.93 1.82
N TYR A 56 14.38 4.97 2.64
CA TYR A 56 15.59 5.58 3.15
C TYR A 56 15.35 6.20 4.53
N THR A 57 16.42 6.53 5.24
CA THR A 57 16.35 7.21 6.54
C THR A 57 16.93 8.62 6.48
N THR A 58 16.41 9.52 7.31
CA THR A 58 16.91 10.88 7.54
C THR A 58 17.01 11.17 9.04
N SER A 59 17.81 12.16 9.41
CA SER A 59 17.95 12.64 10.79
C SER A 59 16.86 13.62 11.22
N LEU A 60 16.05 14.12 10.28
CA LEU A 60 14.92 15.01 10.58
C LEU A 60 13.83 14.29 11.37
N SER A 61 13.06 15.02 12.18
CA SER A 61 11.83 14.48 12.78
C SER A 61 10.76 14.21 11.70
N VAL A 62 9.74 13.40 12.03
CA VAL A 62 8.64 13.09 11.08
C VAL A 62 7.99 14.36 10.49
N PRO A 63 7.60 15.39 11.28
CA PRO A 63 7.00 16.61 10.73
C PRO A 63 7.96 17.46 9.89
N GLU A 64 9.23 17.55 10.29
CA GLU A 64 10.27 18.27 9.54
C GLU A 64 10.56 17.58 8.20
N ALA A 65 10.68 16.25 8.22
CA ALA A 65 10.87 15.44 7.03
C ALA A 65 9.69 15.60 6.05
N LEU A 66 8.44 15.58 6.55
CA LEU A 66 7.26 15.81 5.73
C LEU A 66 7.30 17.19 5.05
N THR A 67 7.63 18.24 5.80
CA THR A 67 7.66 19.61 5.30
C THR A 67 8.74 19.80 4.24
N ALA A 68 9.96 19.34 4.54
CA ALA A 68 11.10 19.42 3.63
C ALA A 68 10.87 18.61 2.36
N LEU A 69 10.31 17.41 2.49
CA LEU A 69 10.04 16.54 1.34
C LEU A 69 8.91 17.09 0.48
N SER A 70 7.83 17.58 1.08
CA SER A 70 6.73 18.19 0.33
C SER A 70 7.24 19.36 -0.50
N THR A 71 8.12 20.20 0.07
CA THR A 71 8.76 21.31 -0.65
C THR A 71 9.62 20.81 -1.81
N LEU A 72 10.43 19.77 -1.58
CA LEU A 72 11.29 19.16 -2.60
C LEU A 72 10.46 18.63 -3.78
N LEU A 73 9.40 17.88 -3.50
CA LEU A 73 8.55 17.28 -4.53
C LEU A 73 7.75 18.35 -5.28
N VAL A 74 7.23 19.37 -4.60
CA VAL A 74 6.54 20.50 -5.25
C VAL A 74 7.46 21.24 -6.22
N ASN A 75 8.74 21.42 -5.86
CA ASN A 75 9.74 22.00 -6.77
C ASN A 75 9.99 21.11 -8.00
N ASP A 76 9.86 19.80 -7.86
CA ASP A 76 9.87 18.82 -8.96
C ASP A 76 8.47 18.62 -9.60
N LYS A 77 7.56 19.59 -9.46
CA LYS A 77 6.24 19.63 -10.11
C LYS A 77 5.26 18.55 -9.65
N TRP A 78 5.50 17.95 -8.49
CA TRP A 78 4.49 17.12 -7.83
C TRP A 78 3.43 17.98 -7.15
N GLN A 79 2.17 17.61 -7.30
CA GLN A 79 1.05 18.26 -6.63
C GLN A 79 0.58 17.41 -5.45
N PRO A 80 0.65 17.91 -4.20
CA PRO A 80 0.12 17.19 -3.05
C PRO A 80 -1.40 17.14 -3.12
N TYR A 81 -1.97 16.01 -2.72
CA TYR A 81 -3.42 15.85 -2.61
C TYR A 81 -3.81 15.06 -1.37
N GLU A 82 -5.02 15.31 -0.89
CA GLU A 82 -5.68 14.48 0.12
C GLU A 82 -6.51 13.40 -0.55
N GLN A 83 -6.43 12.17 -0.04
CA GLN A 83 -7.37 11.14 -0.46
C GLN A 83 -8.78 11.54 -0.04
N ALA A 84 -9.65 11.74 -1.01
CA ALA A 84 -11.04 12.02 -0.71
C ALA A 84 -11.62 10.85 0.11
N PHE A 85 -12.46 11.15 1.10
CA PHE A 85 -13.16 10.16 1.92
C PHE A 85 -12.27 9.26 2.82
N ALA A 86 -10.97 9.51 2.88
CA ALA A 86 -10.06 8.87 3.82
C ALA A 86 -9.86 9.75 5.06
N SER A 87 -9.66 9.12 6.22
CA SER A 87 -9.21 9.82 7.42
C SER A 87 -7.75 10.24 7.26
N GLN A 88 -7.42 11.47 7.68
CA GLN A 88 -6.03 11.91 7.74
C GLN A 88 -5.27 11.03 8.75
N ASN A 89 -4.12 10.49 8.33
CA ASN A 89 -3.27 9.63 9.14
C ASN A 89 -1.95 10.35 9.47
N THR A 90 -2.05 11.58 9.98
CA THR A 90 -0.89 12.38 10.40
C THR A 90 -0.90 12.56 11.90
N THR A 91 0.13 12.05 12.56
CA THR A 91 0.42 12.18 14.00
C THR A 91 1.88 12.60 14.18
N ALA A 92 2.33 12.84 15.40
CA ALA A 92 3.73 13.16 15.68
C ALA A 92 4.72 12.09 15.19
N ASN A 93 4.29 10.82 15.08
CA ASN A 93 5.13 9.67 14.74
C ASN A 93 4.70 8.95 13.45
N LEU A 94 3.77 9.52 12.69
CA LEU A 94 3.32 8.97 11.41
C LEU A 94 2.86 10.11 10.54
N ALA A 95 3.42 10.23 9.34
CA ALA A 95 2.83 11.06 8.30
C ALA A 95 2.61 10.24 7.04
N ILE A 96 1.44 10.38 6.44
CA ILE A 96 1.14 9.85 5.11
C ILE A 96 0.77 11.02 4.22
N ALA A 97 1.49 11.18 3.13
CA ALA A 97 1.24 12.21 2.12
C ALA A 97 1.11 11.57 0.74
N ASN A 98 0.28 12.15 -0.11
CA ASN A 98 0.10 11.66 -1.47
C ASN A 98 0.38 12.78 -2.46
N PHE A 99 0.99 12.42 -3.57
CA PHE A 99 1.38 13.34 -4.62
C PHE A 99 1.01 12.79 -5.99
N LYS A 100 0.71 13.69 -6.92
CA LYS A 100 0.46 13.36 -8.33
C LYS A 100 1.35 14.22 -9.22
N LYS A 101 1.90 13.62 -10.28
CA LYS A 101 2.60 14.32 -11.35
C LYS A 101 2.11 13.74 -12.68
N ASP A 102 1.33 14.53 -13.40
CA ASP A 102 0.58 14.06 -14.58
C ASP A 102 -0.23 12.77 -14.29
N ARG A 103 0.17 11.60 -14.83
CA ARG A 103 -0.49 10.30 -14.61
C ARG A 103 0.13 9.48 -13.48
N GLU A 104 1.23 9.95 -12.91
CA GLU A 104 1.98 9.25 -11.87
C GLU A 104 1.42 9.58 -10.48
N LEU A 105 1.16 8.54 -9.68
CA LEU A 105 0.75 8.69 -8.29
C LEU A 105 1.81 8.13 -7.35
N LEU A 106 2.08 8.91 -6.31
CA LEU A 106 3.04 8.58 -5.27
C LEU A 106 2.36 8.67 -3.90
N SER A 107 2.55 7.64 -3.09
CA SER A 107 2.30 7.71 -1.64
C SER A 107 3.62 7.73 -0.89
N VAL A 108 3.71 8.59 0.11
CA VAL A 108 4.85 8.71 0.99
C VAL A 108 4.40 8.42 2.40
N MET A 109 5.07 7.47 3.04
CA MET A 109 4.93 7.19 4.46
C MET A 109 6.21 7.59 5.20
N ILE A 110 6.05 8.33 6.31
CA ILE A 110 7.15 8.81 7.15
C ILE A 110 6.88 8.37 8.59
N THR A 111 7.82 7.63 9.17
CA THR A 111 7.69 7.04 10.52
C THR A 111 9.05 6.97 11.21
N PRO A 112 9.11 6.93 12.55
CA PRO A 112 10.33 6.53 13.24
C PRO A 112 10.74 5.11 12.82
N ALA A 113 12.04 4.89 12.64
CA ALA A 113 12.64 3.60 12.33
C ALA A 113 13.55 3.17 13.49
N PRO A 114 13.01 2.50 14.54
CA PRO A 114 13.79 2.14 15.72
C PRO A 114 15.00 1.26 15.43
N ALA A 115 14.86 0.32 14.50
CA ALA A 115 15.95 -0.54 14.01
C ALA A 115 17.08 0.23 13.30
N GLN A 116 16.86 1.49 12.94
CA GLN A 116 17.82 2.37 12.27
C GLN A 116 18.28 3.47 13.23
N ASN A 117 18.61 3.12 14.47
CA ASN A 117 19.03 4.06 15.52
C ASN A 117 17.99 5.17 15.80
N ASN A 118 16.70 4.84 15.75
CA ASN A 118 15.60 5.80 15.88
C ASN A 118 15.64 6.96 14.85
N ALA A 119 16.29 6.77 13.70
CA ALA A 119 16.18 7.71 12.59
C ALA A 119 14.75 7.74 12.05
N THR A 120 14.40 8.76 11.26
CA THR A 120 13.11 8.82 10.58
C THR A 120 13.21 8.07 9.26
N GLY A 121 12.41 7.02 9.10
CA GLY A 121 12.24 6.30 7.84
C GLY A 121 11.24 7.01 6.93
N VAL A 122 11.60 7.13 5.65
CA VAL A 122 10.75 7.64 4.57
C VAL A 122 10.63 6.53 3.54
N SER A 123 9.39 6.16 3.20
CA SER A 123 9.10 5.14 2.20
C SER A 123 8.21 5.72 1.11
N TYR A 124 8.69 5.60 -0.13
CA TYR A 124 7.96 5.92 -1.36
C TYR A 124 7.28 4.68 -1.88
N THR A 125 6.04 4.85 -2.32
CA THR A 125 5.26 3.79 -2.94
C THR A 125 4.60 4.33 -4.20
N ALA A 126 4.90 3.71 -5.34
CA ALA A 126 4.16 3.96 -6.57
C ALA A 126 2.72 3.45 -6.40
N LEU A 127 1.75 4.27 -6.81
CA LEU A 127 0.35 3.91 -6.91
C LEU A 127 -0.08 3.90 -8.37
N VAL A 128 -0.98 2.99 -8.73
CA VAL A 128 -1.61 2.96 -10.06
C VAL A 128 -3.00 3.59 -9.92
N PRO A 129 -3.33 4.68 -10.64
CA PRO A 129 -4.67 5.25 -10.62
C PRO A 129 -5.67 4.27 -11.25
N GLY A 130 -6.79 4.02 -10.58
CA GLY A 130 -7.93 3.34 -11.20
C GLY A 130 -8.69 4.27 -12.15
N HIS A 131 -8.75 5.57 -11.84
CA HIS A 131 -9.40 6.59 -12.66
C HIS A 131 -8.55 7.86 -12.72
N ASP A 132 -7.72 8.00 -13.75
CA ASP A 132 -6.82 9.16 -13.87
C ASP A 132 -7.59 10.43 -14.27
N LEU A 133 -7.69 11.40 -13.37
CA LEU A 133 -8.26 12.73 -13.63
C LEU A 133 -7.16 13.80 -13.68
N PRO A 134 -7.19 14.77 -14.60
CA PRO A 134 -6.18 15.82 -14.68
C PRO A 134 -6.28 16.75 -13.46
N PHE A 135 -5.14 17.15 -12.91
CA PHE A 135 -5.08 18.19 -11.87
C PHE A 135 -4.76 19.52 -12.54
N PRO A 136 -5.57 20.57 -12.34
CA PRO A 136 -5.23 21.90 -12.84
C PRO A 136 -3.90 22.38 -12.25
N ASN A 137 -3.10 23.10 -13.04
CA ASN A 137 -1.81 23.63 -12.61
C ASN A 137 -1.94 24.61 -11.42
N SER A 138 -3.05 25.34 -11.39
CA SER A 138 -3.40 26.32 -10.36
C SER A 138 -4.14 25.72 -9.16
N ALA A 139 -4.31 24.40 -9.12
CA ALA A 139 -5.10 23.74 -8.10
C ALA A 139 -4.43 23.78 -6.72
N SER A 140 -5.26 23.98 -5.70
CA SER A 140 -4.94 23.95 -4.29
C SER A 140 -6.07 23.24 -3.53
N ALA A 141 -5.84 22.83 -2.28
CA ALA A 141 -6.79 22.06 -1.49
C ALA A 141 -7.37 20.84 -2.27
N ILE A 142 -6.50 20.15 -3.00
CA ILE A 142 -6.88 19.05 -3.88
C ILE A 142 -7.32 17.86 -3.05
N LYS A 143 -8.55 17.40 -3.29
CA LYS A 143 -9.06 16.12 -2.79
C LYS A 143 -9.38 15.22 -3.97
N TYR A 144 -8.76 14.07 -4.02
CA TYR A 144 -8.84 13.15 -5.15
C TYR A 144 -8.97 11.71 -4.66
N ASP A 145 -9.77 10.92 -5.37
CA ASP A 145 -9.90 9.49 -5.12
C ASP A 145 -9.37 8.73 -6.34
N PRO A 146 -8.33 7.89 -6.21
CA PRO A 146 -7.83 7.10 -7.33
C PRO A 146 -8.71 5.88 -7.64
N THR A 147 -9.67 5.52 -6.77
CA THR A 147 -10.50 4.31 -6.86
C THR A 147 -11.92 4.56 -7.39
N ARG A 148 -12.29 5.84 -7.54
CA ARG A 148 -13.50 6.28 -8.25
C ARG A 148 -13.23 7.63 -8.93
N PRO A 149 -13.91 7.99 -10.04
CA PRO A 149 -13.71 9.28 -10.68
C PRO A 149 -14.25 10.41 -9.79
N TYR A 150 -13.38 10.96 -8.95
CA TYR A 150 -13.70 12.08 -8.06
C TYR A 150 -12.50 12.99 -7.87
N LEU A 151 -12.69 14.28 -8.12
CA LEU A 151 -11.72 15.34 -7.88
C LEU A 151 -12.46 16.59 -7.41
N THR A 152 -12.00 17.21 -6.33
CA THR A 152 -12.38 18.58 -6.00
C THR A 152 -11.15 19.38 -5.61
N CYS A 153 -11.10 20.64 -6.02
CA CYS A 153 -10.03 21.54 -5.68
C CYS A 153 -10.48 23.00 -5.74
N LEU A 154 -9.66 23.87 -5.17
CA LEU A 154 -9.74 25.32 -5.30
C LEU A 154 -8.70 25.79 -6.32
N SER A 155 -9.03 26.81 -7.08
CA SER A 155 -8.12 27.43 -8.06
C SER A 155 -8.26 28.95 -8.05
N ALA A 156 -7.16 29.63 -8.32
CA ALA A 156 -7.15 31.08 -8.56
C ALA A 156 -7.47 31.45 -10.03
N ALA A 157 -7.57 30.47 -10.93
CA ALA A 157 -7.92 30.70 -12.33
C ALA A 157 -9.40 31.07 -12.48
N ASP A 158 -9.74 31.82 -13.52
CA ASP A 158 -11.12 32.09 -13.87
C ASP A 158 -11.82 30.81 -14.40
N PRO A 159 -13.16 30.72 -14.31
CA PRO A 159 -13.89 29.53 -14.72
C PRO A 159 -13.65 29.08 -16.17
N GLU A 160 -13.53 30.01 -17.12
CA GLU A 160 -13.39 29.66 -18.55
C GLU A 160 -12.00 29.08 -18.83
N SER A 161 -10.95 29.67 -18.28
CA SER A 161 -9.59 29.13 -18.38
C SER A 161 -9.47 27.77 -17.72
N LEU A 162 -10.05 27.60 -16.53
CA LEU A 162 -10.03 26.34 -15.80
C LEU A 162 -10.80 25.23 -16.52
N SER A 163 -11.96 25.56 -17.10
CA SER A 163 -12.75 24.60 -17.89
C SER A 163 -12.00 24.12 -19.12
N ARG A 164 -11.30 25.04 -19.82
CA ARG A 164 -10.48 24.69 -20.99
C ARG A 164 -9.35 23.74 -20.62
N GLU A 165 -8.58 24.06 -19.58
CA GLU A 165 -7.49 23.21 -19.09
C GLU A 165 -7.99 21.80 -18.74
N MET A 166 -9.13 21.71 -18.06
CA MET A 166 -9.73 20.44 -17.70
C MET A 166 -10.22 19.66 -18.91
N ARG A 167 -10.84 20.33 -19.88
CA ARG A 167 -11.29 19.71 -21.12
C ARG A 167 -10.13 19.08 -21.89
N GLU A 168 -9.05 19.84 -22.08
CA GLU A 168 -7.83 19.35 -22.73
C GLU A 168 -7.25 18.14 -21.98
N GLY A 169 -7.07 18.28 -20.66
CA GLY A 169 -6.53 17.19 -19.83
C GLY A 169 -7.39 15.93 -19.81
N LEU A 170 -8.72 16.07 -19.87
CA LEU A 170 -9.67 14.96 -19.95
C LEU A 170 -9.68 14.30 -21.34
N GLN A 171 -9.61 15.10 -22.41
CA GLN A 171 -9.49 14.62 -23.78
C GLN A 171 -8.23 13.79 -24.01
N ASP A 172 -7.09 14.24 -23.47
CA ASP A 172 -5.82 13.49 -23.52
C ASP A 172 -5.92 12.13 -22.82
N ARG A 173 -6.86 11.99 -21.89
CA ARG A 173 -7.13 10.76 -21.13
C ARG A 173 -8.32 9.96 -21.68
N GLY A 174 -8.85 10.36 -22.83
CA GLY A 174 -9.88 9.63 -23.58
C GLY A 174 -11.32 10.08 -23.30
N TRP A 175 -11.56 10.98 -22.34
CA TRP A 175 -12.89 11.52 -22.08
C TRP A 175 -13.26 12.54 -23.14
N GLN A 176 -14.47 12.44 -23.69
CA GLN A 176 -14.92 13.31 -24.77
C GLN A 176 -16.11 14.16 -24.30
N PRO A 177 -16.14 15.47 -24.63
CA PRO A 177 -17.28 16.32 -24.30
C PRO A 177 -18.57 15.76 -24.90
N TRP A 178 -19.63 15.81 -24.10
CA TRP A 178 -20.94 15.28 -24.44
C TRP A 178 -22.01 16.34 -24.19
N SER A 179 -22.95 16.47 -25.13
CA SER A 179 -24.15 17.29 -24.94
C SER A 179 -25.29 16.38 -24.46
N PRO A 180 -25.77 16.53 -23.22
CA PRO A 180 -26.95 15.79 -22.76
C PRO A 180 -28.18 16.11 -23.60
N LYS A 181 -28.34 17.37 -24.02
CA LYS A 181 -29.47 17.86 -24.82
C LYS A 181 -29.52 17.23 -26.21
N GLU A 182 -28.36 17.11 -26.87
CA GLU A 182 -28.27 16.55 -28.23
C GLU A 182 -27.97 15.05 -28.23
N ALA A 183 -27.75 14.46 -27.05
CA ALA A 183 -27.36 13.07 -26.85
C ALA A 183 -26.24 12.63 -27.81
N LYS A 184 -25.21 13.47 -27.97
CA LYS A 184 -24.05 13.19 -28.84
C LYS A 184 -22.79 13.88 -28.34
N ARG A 185 -21.65 13.41 -28.87
CA ARG A 185 -20.34 14.03 -28.67
C ARG A 185 -20.29 15.41 -29.34
N VAL A 186 -19.64 16.34 -28.69
CA VAL A 186 -19.48 17.73 -29.15
C VAL A 186 -18.02 18.16 -29.00
N ALA A 187 -17.63 19.23 -29.71
CA ALA A 187 -16.28 19.78 -29.59
C ALA A 187 -16.11 20.56 -28.26
N ASP A 188 -17.18 21.21 -27.81
CA ASP A 188 -17.24 21.97 -26.56
C ASP A 188 -18.57 21.62 -25.86
N GLY A 189 -18.47 21.16 -24.61
CA GLY A 189 -19.60 20.75 -23.78
C GLY A 189 -19.94 21.75 -22.68
N ASP A 190 -19.27 22.90 -22.64
CA ASP A 190 -19.40 23.88 -21.57
C ASP A 190 -20.75 24.59 -21.65
N GLN A 191 -21.42 24.64 -20.50
CA GLN A 191 -22.67 25.35 -20.30
C GLN A 191 -22.46 26.36 -19.19
N LYS A 192 -22.70 27.64 -19.49
CA LYS A 192 -22.62 28.71 -18.49
C LYS A 192 -23.78 28.58 -17.50
N THR A 193 -23.48 28.74 -16.22
CA THR A 193 -24.49 28.79 -15.16
C THR A 193 -24.84 30.23 -14.82
N ASP A 194 -26.01 30.46 -14.21
CA ASP A 194 -26.50 31.80 -13.88
C ASP A 194 -25.59 32.57 -12.91
N GLY A 195 -24.71 31.87 -12.18
CA GLY A 195 -23.68 32.44 -11.29
C GLY A 195 -22.33 32.71 -11.95
N GLY A 196 -22.25 32.65 -13.29
CA GLY A 196 -20.98 32.80 -14.01
C GLY A 196 -20.02 31.62 -13.84
N GLY A 197 -20.54 30.46 -13.43
CA GLY A 197 -19.83 29.18 -13.42
C GLY A 197 -20.00 28.43 -14.74
N ILE A 198 -19.42 27.24 -14.81
CA ILE A 198 -19.45 26.36 -15.97
C ILE A 198 -19.80 24.95 -15.51
N THR A 199 -20.66 24.29 -16.28
CA THR A 199 -20.88 22.85 -16.17
C THR A 199 -20.66 22.16 -17.50
N ALA A 200 -20.06 20.97 -17.48
CA ALA A 200 -19.82 20.17 -18.67
C ALA A 200 -19.97 18.67 -18.36
N TYR A 201 -20.24 17.89 -19.39
CA TYR A 201 -20.42 16.45 -19.29
C TYR A 201 -19.44 15.73 -20.22
N TYR A 202 -18.89 14.62 -19.76
CA TYR A 202 -17.92 13.84 -20.53
C TYR A 202 -18.29 12.37 -20.54
N VAL A 203 -18.06 11.72 -21.68
CA VAL A 203 -18.24 10.27 -21.85
C VAL A 203 -16.91 9.62 -22.19
N HIS A 204 -16.75 8.37 -21.77
CA HIS A 204 -15.58 7.55 -22.05
C HIS A 204 -16.03 6.17 -22.54
N ALA A 205 -15.15 5.45 -23.25
CA ALA A 205 -15.48 4.12 -23.77
C ALA A 205 -15.53 3.04 -22.68
N SER A 206 -14.67 3.15 -21.67
CA SER A 206 -14.47 2.15 -20.61
C SER A 206 -14.56 2.72 -19.20
N GLU A 207 -14.89 4.01 -19.04
CA GLU A 207 -14.93 4.69 -17.75
C GLU A 207 -16.33 5.27 -17.51
N PRO A 208 -16.74 5.50 -16.25
CA PRO A 208 -17.96 6.24 -15.95
C PRO A 208 -17.99 7.60 -16.64
N SER A 209 -19.19 8.03 -17.02
CA SER A 209 -19.40 9.40 -17.50
C SER A 209 -19.13 10.38 -16.37
N LEU A 210 -18.63 11.57 -16.69
CA LEU A 210 -18.25 12.57 -15.71
C LEU A 210 -19.15 13.80 -15.82
N HIS A 211 -19.40 14.41 -14.66
CA HIS A 211 -19.92 15.76 -14.54
C HIS A 211 -18.82 16.66 -14.00
N LEU A 212 -18.52 17.73 -14.75
CA LEU A 212 -17.66 18.82 -14.34
C LEU A 212 -18.54 19.98 -13.88
N SER A 213 -18.23 20.50 -12.70
CA SER A 213 -18.86 21.69 -12.12
C SER A 213 -17.80 22.67 -11.66
N ILE A 214 -17.85 23.89 -12.19
CA ILE A 214 -16.94 24.98 -11.89
C ILE A 214 -17.78 26.17 -11.43
N GLY A 215 -17.49 26.69 -10.25
CA GLY A 215 -18.22 27.82 -9.67
C GLY A 215 -17.28 28.84 -9.03
N LYS A 216 -17.62 30.12 -9.13
CA LYS A 216 -16.94 31.18 -8.37
C LYS A 216 -17.44 31.18 -6.92
N ARG A 217 -16.51 31.35 -5.98
CA ARG A 217 -16.79 31.56 -4.56
C ARG A 217 -16.79 33.06 -4.25
N GLU A 218 -17.35 33.41 -3.10
CA GLU A 218 -17.37 34.77 -2.58
C GLU A 218 -15.97 35.30 -2.24
N ASP A 219 -15.05 34.40 -1.87
CA ASP A 219 -13.64 34.70 -1.57
C ASP A 219 -12.78 34.99 -2.83
N GLY A 220 -13.40 34.97 -4.02
CA GLY A 220 -12.75 35.21 -5.30
C GLY A 220 -12.04 33.99 -5.90
N GLN A 221 -11.98 32.85 -5.21
CA GLN A 221 -11.48 31.60 -5.79
C GLN A 221 -12.54 30.88 -6.61
N THR A 222 -12.09 29.99 -7.48
CA THR A 222 -12.94 29.09 -8.26
C THR A 222 -12.90 27.70 -7.63
N THR A 223 -14.07 27.12 -7.36
CA THR A 223 -14.20 25.71 -6.98
C THR A 223 -14.37 24.88 -8.23
N LEU A 224 -13.64 23.77 -8.31
CA LEU A 224 -13.82 22.74 -9.33
C LEU A 224 -14.22 21.43 -8.65
N THR A 225 -15.21 20.75 -9.22
CA THR A 225 -15.60 19.40 -8.85
C THR A 225 -15.79 18.57 -10.11
N VAL A 226 -15.22 17.37 -10.12
CA VAL A 226 -15.46 16.31 -11.11
C VAL A 226 -15.97 15.10 -10.36
N GLU A 227 -17.09 14.56 -10.81
CA GLU A 227 -17.69 13.37 -10.22
C GLU A 227 -18.26 12.44 -11.29
N ALA A 228 -18.27 11.14 -11.00
CA ALA A 228 -18.92 10.15 -11.83
C ALA A 228 -20.45 10.31 -11.80
N ILE A 229 -21.08 10.20 -12.96
CA ILE A 229 -22.53 10.20 -13.13
C ILE A 229 -23.00 8.97 -13.90
N SER A 230 -24.21 8.50 -13.60
CA SER A 230 -24.81 7.38 -14.31
C SER A 230 -25.36 7.79 -15.67
N ALA A 231 -25.49 6.82 -16.59
CA ALA A 231 -26.11 7.04 -17.88
C ALA A 231 -27.58 7.51 -17.76
N GLU A 232 -28.29 7.06 -16.72
CA GLU A 232 -29.67 7.49 -16.43
C GLU A 232 -29.73 8.97 -16.05
N VAL A 233 -28.83 9.42 -15.17
CA VAL A 233 -28.72 10.84 -14.78
C VAL A 233 -28.34 11.67 -16.01
N LEU A 234 -27.36 11.22 -16.80
CA LEU A 234 -26.95 11.91 -18.02
C LEU A 234 -28.12 12.06 -19.03
N ALA A 235 -28.93 11.02 -19.21
CA ALA A 235 -30.10 11.05 -20.07
C ALA A 235 -31.24 11.91 -19.49
N ALA A 236 -31.41 11.93 -18.17
CA ALA A 236 -32.41 12.77 -17.50
C ALA A 236 -32.08 14.25 -17.61
N VAL A 237 -30.80 14.64 -17.49
CA VAL A 237 -30.34 16.02 -17.69
C VAL A 237 -30.67 16.52 -19.10
N GLY A 238 -30.52 15.66 -20.12
CA GLY A 238 -30.89 15.98 -21.50
C GLY A 238 -32.39 16.24 -21.71
N LYS A 239 -33.24 15.80 -20.79
CA LYS A 239 -34.71 15.88 -20.85
C LYS A 239 -35.29 17.03 -20.00
N SER A 240 -34.47 17.95 -19.48
CA SER A 240 -34.93 18.97 -18.53
C SER A 240 -36.09 19.84 -19.07
N PRO A 241 -37.04 20.25 -18.22
CA PRO A 241 -38.46 20.46 -18.54
C PRO A 241 -38.78 21.90 -19.01
N SER A 242 -38.05 22.47 -19.96
CA SER A 242 -38.44 23.78 -20.52
C SER A 242 -39.64 23.71 -21.47
N ASP A 243 -40.07 22.50 -21.88
CA ASP A 243 -41.17 22.29 -22.83
C ASP A 243 -42.43 21.65 -22.19
N SER A 244 -42.46 21.41 -20.88
CA SER A 244 -43.62 20.80 -20.18
C SER A 244 -44.47 21.81 -19.40
N LYS A 245 -44.80 22.96 -20.01
CA LYS A 245 -45.91 23.83 -19.53
C LYS A 245 -47.23 23.57 -20.27
N ALA A 246 -47.35 22.48 -21.03
CA ALA A 246 -48.54 22.23 -21.86
C ALA A 246 -49.41 21.05 -21.42
N GLU A 247 -48.90 20.00 -20.76
CA GLU A 247 -49.71 18.79 -20.52
C GLU A 247 -49.49 18.20 -19.13
N ALA A 248 -50.10 18.83 -18.13
CA ALA A 248 -50.50 18.16 -16.88
C ALA A 248 -51.79 18.80 -16.37
N ASN A 249 -52.80 18.84 -17.24
CA ASN A 249 -54.20 18.87 -16.83
C ASN A 249 -54.80 17.54 -17.28
N ALA A 250 -55.53 16.89 -16.37
CA ALA A 250 -56.19 15.59 -16.50
C ALA A 250 -55.34 14.36 -16.17
N ALA A 251 -55.28 14.01 -14.89
CA ALA A 251 -55.91 12.79 -14.36
C ALA A 251 -55.60 12.62 -12.86
N GLU A 252 -56.54 13.02 -12.00
CA GLU A 252 -56.68 12.39 -10.68
C GLU A 252 -57.33 11.00 -10.85
N PRO A 253 -57.01 10.05 -9.97
CA PRO A 253 -58.05 9.67 -9.01
C PRO A 253 -57.56 9.51 -7.56
N LYS A 254 -58.33 10.17 -6.67
CA LYS A 254 -58.75 9.82 -5.30
C LYS A 254 -57.91 8.83 -4.47
N ALA A 255 -57.42 9.34 -3.33
CA ALA A 255 -57.39 8.60 -2.07
C ALA A 255 -57.94 9.47 -0.93
N GLU A 256 -58.69 8.80 -0.05
CA GLU A 256 -59.49 9.23 1.10
C GLU A 256 -58.83 10.24 2.07
N GLN A 257 -59.65 11.15 2.62
CA GLN A 257 -59.31 12.14 3.66
C GLN A 257 -59.25 11.55 5.08
N ALA A 258 -58.31 12.04 5.90
CA ALA A 258 -58.51 12.39 7.32
C ALA A 258 -57.33 13.30 7.80
N PRO A 259 -57.47 14.09 8.88
CA PRO A 259 -57.93 15.46 8.86
C PRO A 259 -56.81 16.51 9.11
N LYS A 260 -57.16 17.76 8.82
CA LYS A 260 -56.35 18.98 8.93
C LYS A 260 -55.79 19.21 10.34
N ALA A 261 -54.50 19.53 10.42
CA ALA A 261 -53.94 20.38 11.46
C ALA A 261 -53.46 21.69 10.79
N ASP A 262 -53.85 22.80 11.40
CA ASP A 262 -53.71 24.16 10.89
C ASP A 262 -52.28 24.56 10.50
N VAL A 263 -52.19 25.16 9.32
CA VAL A 263 -51.08 26.02 8.92
C VAL A 263 -51.35 27.39 9.52
N ASN A 264 -50.66 27.72 10.62
CA ASN A 264 -50.22 29.08 10.95
C ASN A 264 -49.35 29.08 12.22
N ALA A 265 -48.03 28.99 12.04
CA ALA A 265 -47.05 29.60 12.92
C ALA A 265 -45.71 29.62 12.19
N ALA A 266 -45.39 30.75 11.55
CA ALA A 266 -44.02 31.06 11.18
C ALA A 266 -43.19 31.09 12.47
N LYS A 267 -42.24 30.15 12.60
CA LYS A 267 -41.26 30.19 13.70
C LYS A 267 -40.24 31.28 13.38
N THR A 268 -40.09 32.24 14.30
CA THR A 268 -39.16 33.36 14.18
C THR A 268 -37.70 32.89 14.35
N PRO A 269 -36.72 33.66 13.83
CA PRO A 269 -35.28 33.35 13.94
C PRO A 269 -34.81 33.08 15.37
N ASP A 270 -35.41 33.75 16.36
CA ASP A 270 -35.07 33.60 17.78
C ASP A 270 -35.30 32.18 18.31
N GLN A 271 -36.25 31.42 17.76
CA GLN A 271 -36.51 30.03 18.19
C GLN A 271 -35.53 29.01 17.60
N MET A 272 -34.85 29.35 16.49
CA MET A 272 -33.79 28.53 15.91
C MET A 272 -32.45 28.78 16.62
N ASP A 273 -32.19 30.02 17.06
CA ASP A 273 -31.04 30.34 17.91
C ASP A 273 -31.17 29.75 19.32
N GLU A 274 -32.39 29.72 19.88
CA GLU A 274 -32.65 29.07 21.16
C GLU A 274 -32.46 27.54 21.08
N LEU A 275 -32.86 26.92 19.97
CA LEU A 275 -32.63 25.50 19.70
C LEU A 275 -31.13 25.20 19.48
N ALA A 276 -30.40 26.06 18.77
CA ALA A 276 -28.96 25.94 18.58
C ALA A 276 -28.18 26.13 19.88
N GLY A 277 -28.64 27.03 20.75
CA GLY A 277 -28.14 27.21 22.12
C GLY A 277 -28.35 25.96 22.97
N GLN A 278 -29.55 25.38 22.96
CA GLN A 278 -29.84 24.14 23.69
C GLN A 278 -29.02 22.93 23.19
N ILE A 279 -28.78 22.83 21.89
CA ILE A 279 -27.94 21.77 21.30
C ILE A 279 -26.47 21.94 21.70
N MET A 280 -25.97 23.18 21.72
CA MET A 280 -24.61 23.49 22.16
C MET A 280 -24.42 23.29 23.68
N ASP A 281 -25.43 23.60 24.49
CA ASP A 281 -25.39 23.37 25.94
C ASP A 281 -25.52 21.88 26.28
N GLN A 282 -26.30 21.10 25.53
CA GLN A 282 -26.28 19.63 25.63
C GLN A 282 -24.93 19.04 25.20
N ALA A 283 -24.31 19.56 24.15
CA ALA A 283 -22.99 19.12 23.72
C ALA A 283 -21.91 19.45 24.76
N ARG A 284 -21.96 20.64 25.38
CA ARG A 284 -21.07 21.02 26.47
C ARG A 284 -21.30 20.22 27.74
N SER A 285 -22.56 19.98 28.12
CA SER A 285 -22.90 19.13 29.27
C SER A 285 -22.44 17.69 29.07
N ALA A 286 -22.53 17.15 27.85
CA ALA A 286 -22.03 15.80 27.53
C ALA A 286 -20.49 15.72 27.53
N ILE A 287 -19.80 16.82 27.19
CA ILE A 287 -18.34 16.94 27.28
C ILE A 287 -17.90 17.09 28.75
N ASP A 288 -18.61 17.87 29.56
CA ASP A 288 -18.33 18.01 30.99
C ASP A 288 -18.66 16.74 31.77
N GLU A 289 -19.71 15.99 31.38
CA GLU A 289 -20.02 14.67 31.96
C GLU A 289 -18.96 13.61 31.57
N ALA A 290 -18.40 13.70 30.36
CA ALA A 290 -17.27 12.88 29.91
C ALA A 290 -15.93 13.26 30.58
N LEU A 291 -15.76 14.52 31.00
CA LEU A 291 -14.57 15.01 31.73
C LEU A 291 -14.68 14.80 33.25
N SER A 292 -15.90 14.73 33.79
CA SER A 292 -16.18 14.53 35.22
C SER A 292 -16.22 13.06 35.64
N GLY A 293 -16.31 12.13 34.68
CA GLY A 293 -16.30 10.68 34.93
C GLY A 293 -14.95 10.06 35.29
N ASN A 294 -13.88 10.86 35.40
CA ASN A 294 -12.55 10.39 35.80
C ASN A 294 -12.32 10.65 37.30
N GLU A 295 -13.05 9.95 38.15
CA GLU A 295 -12.63 9.79 39.54
C GLU A 295 -11.25 9.11 39.57
N LYS A 296 -10.30 9.85 40.15
CA LYS A 296 -8.93 9.47 40.52
C LYS A 296 -8.70 7.95 40.62
N PRO A 297 -7.69 7.39 39.94
CA PRO A 297 -7.09 6.16 40.41
C PRO A 297 -6.45 6.44 41.77
N SER A 298 -7.12 5.98 42.82
CA SER A 298 -6.52 5.79 44.13
C SER A 298 -5.18 5.10 43.97
N ALA A 299 -4.15 5.68 44.58
CA ALA A 299 -2.88 5.05 44.85
C ALA A 299 -3.12 3.77 45.67
N LYS A 300 -3.33 2.64 44.99
CA LYS A 300 -3.09 1.31 45.54
C LYS A 300 -1.87 0.75 44.84
N LYS A 301 -0.79 0.70 45.62
CA LYS A 301 0.36 -0.20 45.45
C LYS A 301 -0.04 -1.47 44.71
N ASN A 302 0.44 -1.60 43.48
CA ASN A 302 0.98 -2.86 42.98
C ASN A 302 2.33 -2.56 42.35
N SER A 303 3.25 -2.15 43.22
CA SER A 303 4.65 -2.47 43.08
C SER A 303 4.80 -4.00 43.04
N LYS A 304 4.77 -4.57 41.84
CA LYS A 304 5.65 -5.70 41.51
C LYS A 304 6.56 -5.25 40.38
N THR A 305 7.40 -4.27 40.70
CA THR A 305 8.79 -4.35 40.26
C THR A 305 9.27 -5.71 40.76
N ALA A 306 9.39 -6.70 39.88
CA ALA A 306 10.25 -7.85 40.13
C ALA A 306 11.69 -7.31 40.10
N SER A 307 12.03 -6.55 41.14
CA SER A 307 13.40 -6.35 41.58
C SER A 307 13.87 -7.72 42.01
N ASP A 308 14.37 -8.48 41.06
CA ASP A 308 14.97 -9.76 41.34
C ASP A 308 16.47 -9.65 41.67
N ALA A 309 16.78 -8.64 42.48
CA ALA A 309 18.08 -8.53 43.13
C ALA A 309 18.08 -9.48 44.34
N GLY A 310 18.07 -10.80 44.08
CA GLY A 310 18.24 -11.80 45.14
C GLY A 310 17.70 -13.22 44.89
N SER A 311 16.89 -13.50 43.87
CA SER A 311 16.45 -14.89 43.62
C SER A 311 17.57 -15.74 43.01
N PRO A 312 17.56 -17.06 43.27
CA PRO A 312 18.54 -17.98 42.70
C PRO A 312 18.57 -17.90 41.16
N PRO A 313 19.75 -18.11 40.54
CA PRO A 313 19.86 -18.18 39.08
C PRO A 313 18.91 -19.24 38.52
N LEU A 314 18.34 -18.98 37.33
CA LEU A 314 17.47 -19.93 36.66
C LEU A 314 18.20 -21.26 36.48
N ALA A 315 17.52 -22.39 36.66
CA ALA A 315 18.09 -23.69 36.33
C ALA A 315 18.07 -23.90 34.80
N ALA A 316 18.91 -24.80 34.30
CA ALA A 316 18.80 -25.24 32.91
C ALA A 316 17.62 -26.22 32.78
N MET A 317 16.84 -26.12 31.69
CA MET A 317 15.80 -27.09 31.37
C MET A 317 16.38 -28.51 31.26
N ALA A 318 15.63 -29.52 31.71
CA ALA A 318 16.03 -30.91 31.60
C ALA A 318 16.01 -31.36 30.13
N SER A 319 17.00 -32.17 29.73
CA SER A 319 17.25 -32.61 28.34
C SER A 319 16.12 -33.36 27.66
N ASN A 320 15.05 -33.71 28.40
CA ASN A 320 13.90 -34.44 27.86
C ASN A 320 12.82 -33.50 27.30
N ASP A 321 12.83 -32.21 27.66
CA ASP A 321 11.87 -31.19 27.21
C ASP A 321 12.47 -30.24 26.16
N VAL A 322 13.71 -30.48 25.73
CA VAL A 322 14.44 -29.67 24.77
C VAL A 322 14.88 -30.57 23.63
N ASP A 323 14.48 -30.26 22.39
CA ASP A 323 14.99 -30.95 21.22
C ASP A 323 16.52 -31.00 21.28
N ALA A 324 17.09 -32.20 21.17
CA ALA A 324 18.52 -32.48 21.34
C ALA A 324 19.44 -31.73 20.35
N ALA A 325 18.87 -30.90 19.46
CA ALA A 325 19.53 -30.07 18.49
C ALA A 325 19.96 -28.68 19.01
N ILE A 326 19.50 -28.21 20.18
CA ILE A 326 19.84 -26.86 20.65
C ILE A 326 21.24 -26.87 21.32
N PRO A 327 22.24 -26.16 20.76
CA PRO A 327 23.65 -26.28 21.16
C PRO A 327 23.99 -25.52 22.45
N VAL A 328 23.05 -24.74 23.00
CA VAL A 328 23.23 -23.90 24.18
C VAL A 328 22.16 -24.22 25.23
N PRO A 329 22.47 -24.10 26.54
CA PRO A 329 21.49 -24.40 27.57
C PRO A 329 20.34 -23.37 27.54
N LEU A 330 19.10 -23.85 27.68
CA LEU A 330 17.92 -23.01 27.81
C LEU A 330 17.55 -22.81 29.29
N PRO A 331 17.17 -21.59 29.70
CA PRO A 331 16.70 -21.35 31.06
C PRO A 331 15.33 -22.01 31.31
N GLU A 332 15.08 -22.42 32.55
CA GLU A 332 13.78 -22.90 32.98
C GLU A 332 12.66 -21.87 32.70
N GLY A 333 11.49 -22.35 32.26
CA GLY A 333 10.36 -21.50 31.89
C GLY A 333 10.50 -20.80 30.53
N SER A 334 11.38 -21.31 29.65
CA SER A 334 11.41 -20.92 28.25
C SER A 334 10.22 -21.49 27.48
N GLU A 335 9.54 -20.61 26.76
CA GLU A 335 8.38 -20.90 25.92
C GLU A 335 8.66 -20.43 24.48
N ASP A 336 7.86 -20.89 23.50
CA ASP A 336 7.99 -20.52 22.09
C ASP A 336 9.41 -20.68 21.52
N ILE A 337 10.08 -21.78 21.86
CA ILE A 337 11.46 -22.04 21.46
C ILE A 337 11.50 -22.39 19.96
N SER A 338 12.16 -21.56 19.16
CA SER A 338 12.44 -21.76 17.74
C SER A 338 13.93 -21.69 17.47
N LEU A 339 14.45 -22.57 16.61
CA LEU A 339 15.82 -22.52 16.11
C LEU A 339 15.77 -22.58 14.59
N ASP A 340 15.70 -21.40 13.96
CA ASP A 340 15.54 -21.25 12.51
C ASP A 340 16.72 -20.47 11.94
N ASN A 341 17.31 -20.98 10.84
CA ASN A 341 18.41 -20.30 10.12
C ASN A 341 19.55 -19.83 11.04
N ASP A 342 20.04 -20.72 11.92
CA ASP A 342 21.16 -20.45 12.83
C ASP A 342 20.88 -19.33 13.87
N GLN A 343 19.60 -19.05 14.09
CA GLN A 343 19.10 -18.12 15.09
C GLN A 343 18.12 -18.82 16.05
N LEU A 344 18.50 -18.85 17.32
CA LEU A 344 17.64 -19.31 18.41
C LEU A 344 16.74 -18.16 18.86
N GLU A 345 15.45 -18.39 19.01
CA GLU A 345 14.51 -17.42 19.56
C GLU A 345 13.58 -18.11 20.55
N PHE A 346 13.35 -17.50 21.72
CA PHE A 346 12.37 -17.98 22.69
C PHE A 346 11.92 -16.86 23.64
N SER A 347 10.79 -17.06 24.29
CA SER A 347 10.25 -16.16 25.31
C SER A 347 10.46 -16.75 26.72
N ASN A 348 10.62 -15.89 27.73
CA ASN A 348 10.75 -16.33 29.12
C ASN A 348 10.07 -15.33 30.06
N SER A 349 9.35 -15.83 31.06
CA SER A 349 8.62 -14.98 32.02
C SER A 349 9.53 -14.36 33.11
N ALA A 350 10.79 -14.78 33.21
CA ALA A 350 11.78 -14.17 34.08
C ALA A 350 12.25 -12.81 33.54
N SER A 351 12.87 -11.99 34.41
CA SER A 351 13.41 -10.70 34.00
C SER A 351 14.69 -10.83 33.17
N VAL A 352 14.95 -9.82 32.33
CA VAL A 352 16.19 -9.69 31.53
C VAL A 352 17.46 -9.95 32.36
N ALA A 353 17.50 -9.43 33.59
CA ALA A 353 18.65 -9.61 34.49
C ALA A 353 18.87 -11.07 34.90
N ARG A 354 17.81 -11.83 35.17
CA ARG A 354 17.92 -13.26 35.53
C ARG A 354 18.34 -14.11 34.36
N VAL A 355 17.74 -13.88 33.19
CA VAL A 355 18.09 -14.60 31.96
C VAL A 355 19.54 -14.31 31.58
N ALA A 356 20.01 -13.08 31.72
CA ALA A 356 21.40 -12.73 31.49
C ALA A 356 22.35 -13.39 32.50
N ALA A 357 21.99 -13.44 33.79
CA ALA A 357 22.78 -14.11 34.82
C ALA A 357 22.88 -15.63 34.58
N PHE A 358 21.80 -16.24 34.08
CA PHE A 358 21.79 -17.64 33.65
C PHE A 358 22.81 -17.89 32.54
N TYR A 359 22.76 -17.14 31.43
CA TYR A 359 23.70 -17.37 30.32
C TYR A 359 25.16 -17.14 30.72
N ARG A 360 25.44 -16.11 31.53
CA ARG A 360 26.81 -15.83 32.05
C ARG A 360 27.35 -16.98 32.90
N SER A 361 26.51 -17.65 33.68
CA SER A 361 26.93 -18.78 34.52
C SER A 361 27.02 -20.08 33.70
N ALA A 362 25.94 -20.44 33.01
CA ALA A 362 25.82 -21.70 32.28
C ALA A 362 26.83 -21.83 31.13
N LEU A 363 27.10 -20.75 30.39
CA LEU A 363 28.08 -20.79 29.30
C LEU A 363 29.53 -20.75 29.83
N LYS A 364 29.78 -20.05 30.94
CA LYS A 364 31.10 -20.06 31.59
C LYS A 364 31.46 -21.45 32.12
N GLU A 365 30.52 -22.17 32.73
CA GLU A 365 30.72 -23.57 33.13
C GLU A 365 31.02 -24.48 31.93
N LYS A 366 30.39 -24.20 30.77
CA LYS A 366 30.66 -24.89 29.50
C LYS A 366 31.93 -24.41 28.78
N GLY A 367 32.76 -23.58 29.43
CA GLY A 367 34.06 -23.14 28.92
C GLY A 367 34.02 -22.00 27.90
N TRP A 368 32.90 -21.29 27.77
CA TRP A 368 32.78 -20.09 26.95
C TRP A 368 33.34 -18.86 27.68
N LYS A 369 33.96 -17.93 26.94
CA LYS A 369 34.50 -16.68 27.48
C LYS A 369 33.61 -15.50 27.05
N GLU A 370 33.08 -14.76 28.03
CA GLU A 370 32.28 -13.56 27.79
C GLU A 370 33.16 -12.40 27.26
N ARG A 371 32.71 -11.74 26.19
CA ARG A 371 33.23 -10.46 25.72
C ARG A 371 32.46 -9.31 26.35
N ARG A 372 33.15 -8.20 26.60
CA ARG A 372 32.49 -6.98 27.06
C ARG A 372 31.66 -6.39 25.94
N THR A 373 30.35 -6.32 26.15
CA THR A 373 29.42 -5.61 25.30
C THR A 373 29.05 -4.25 25.93
N PRO A 374 28.81 -3.19 25.13
CA PRO A 374 28.39 -1.89 25.66
C PRO A 374 26.94 -1.87 26.19
N ILE A 375 26.15 -2.90 25.88
CA ILE A 375 24.71 -2.95 26.11
C ILE A 375 24.40 -3.85 27.32
N ASN A 376 24.31 -3.23 28.49
CA ASN A 376 23.90 -3.88 29.74
C ASN A 376 22.92 -2.97 30.50
N LYS A 377 21.71 -2.83 29.97
CA LYS A 377 20.64 -1.97 30.51
C LYS A 377 19.55 -2.81 31.17
N PRO A 378 18.73 -2.25 32.08
CA PRO A 378 17.68 -3.01 32.78
C PRO A 378 16.66 -3.71 31.86
N ASN A 379 16.38 -3.13 30.68
CA ASN A 379 15.39 -3.66 29.74
C ASN A 379 16.02 -4.37 28.52
N MET A 380 17.34 -4.34 28.38
CA MET A 380 18.04 -4.98 27.27
C MET A 380 19.50 -5.27 27.63
N VAL A 381 19.90 -6.52 27.48
CA VAL A 381 21.27 -6.98 27.68
C VAL A 381 21.69 -7.76 26.44
N VAL A 382 22.82 -7.39 25.86
CA VAL A 382 23.47 -8.19 24.81
C VAL A 382 24.67 -8.88 25.44
N LEU A 383 24.76 -10.21 25.33
CA LEU A 383 25.89 -11.00 25.79
C LEU A 383 26.58 -11.61 24.59
N GLN A 384 27.91 -11.58 24.57
CA GLN A 384 28.67 -12.22 23.50
C GLN A 384 29.70 -13.15 24.13
N PHE A 385 29.80 -14.37 23.60
CA PHE A 385 30.65 -15.42 24.09
C PHE A 385 31.48 -16.04 22.97
N ASP A 386 32.73 -16.40 23.25
CA ASP A 386 33.57 -17.18 22.34
C ASP A 386 34.00 -18.51 22.95
N LYS A 387 34.14 -19.54 22.10
CA LYS A 387 34.73 -20.82 22.44
C LYS A 387 35.37 -21.47 21.21
N SER A 388 36.70 -21.63 21.21
CA SER A 388 37.46 -22.43 20.25
C SER A 388 37.09 -22.26 18.77
N GLY A 389 36.90 -21.03 18.30
CA GLY A 389 36.54 -20.72 16.91
C GLY A 389 35.04 -20.55 16.66
N SER A 390 34.18 -20.82 17.65
CA SER A 390 32.74 -20.55 17.61
C SER A 390 32.40 -19.31 18.45
N SER A 391 31.43 -18.53 17.99
CA SER A 391 30.85 -17.40 18.72
C SER A 391 29.36 -17.65 18.97
N ALA A 392 28.87 -17.14 20.09
CA ALA A 392 27.46 -17.12 20.44
C ALA A 392 27.11 -15.73 21.01
N GLU A 393 26.17 -15.04 20.39
CA GLU A 393 25.63 -13.76 20.83
C GLU A 393 24.18 -13.94 21.27
N PHE A 394 23.82 -13.39 22.41
CA PHE A 394 22.47 -13.42 22.96
C PHE A 394 21.97 -11.99 23.17
N THR A 395 20.87 -11.64 22.52
CA THR A 395 20.11 -10.43 22.79
C THR A 395 18.92 -10.78 23.68
N ILE A 396 18.89 -10.20 24.88
CA ILE A 396 17.86 -10.43 25.89
C ILE A 396 17.12 -9.11 26.09
N MET A 397 15.85 -9.03 25.68
CA MET A 397 15.07 -7.80 25.66
C MET A 397 13.72 -7.97 26.36
N GLN A 398 13.34 -6.99 27.17
CA GLN A 398 12.01 -6.95 27.78
C GLN A 398 10.97 -6.55 26.72
N MET A 399 9.99 -7.42 26.47
CA MET A 399 8.87 -7.20 25.57
C MET A 399 7.57 -7.19 26.38
N GLY A 400 7.13 -6.00 26.81
CA GLY A 400 5.97 -5.90 27.70
C GLY A 400 6.24 -6.61 29.03
N ASP A 401 5.49 -7.67 29.31
CA ASP A 401 5.54 -8.47 30.54
C ASP A 401 6.46 -9.71 30.48
N HIS A 402 7.00 -10.06 29.30
CA HIS A 402 7.92 -11.19 29.11
C HIS A 402 9.28 -10.72 28.61
N THR A 403 10.29 -11.58 28.72
CA THR A 403 11.62 -11.38 28.17
C THR A 403 11.78 -12.20 26.91
N GLN A 404 12.06 -11.54 25.78
CA GLN A 404 12.42 -12.19 24.54
C GLN A 404 13.93 -12.40 24.47
N VAL A 405 14.35 -13.60 24.08
CA VAL A 405 15.75 -13.95 23.91
C VAL A 405 16.00 -14.38 22.47
N THR A 406 17.04 -13.81 21.87
CA THR A 406 17.52 -14.18 20.56
C THR A 406 18.99 -14.55 20.63
N GLY A 407 19.36 -15.76 20.19
CA GLY A 407 20.72 -16.26 20.10
C GLY A 407 21.18 -16.38 18.65
N THR A 408 22.35 -15.87 18.29
CA THR A 408 22.93 -15.99 16.94
C THR A 408 24.44 -16.29 16.99
N GLY A 409 25.00 -16.81 15.90
CA GLY A 409 26.44 -17.05 15.75
C GLY A 409 26.80 -18.51 15.44
N ALA A 410 28.08 -18.76 15.18
CA ALA A 410 28.59 -20.04 14.71
C ALA A 410 28.29 -21.24 15.64
N ALA A 411 27.93 -20.99 16.90
CA ALA A 411 27.42 -22.01 17.81
C ALA A 411 26.12 -22.67 17.31
N PHE A 412 25.29 -21.93 16.57
CA PHE A 412 23.97 -22.34 16.09
C PHE A 412 24.01 -22.93 14.66
N GLU A 413 25.10 -22.68 13.92
CA GLU A 413 25.34 -23.18 12.55
C GLU A 413 25.68 -24.68 12.50
N ALA A 414 26.35 -25.20 13.53
CA ALA A 414 26.85 -26.59 13.55
C ALA A 414 25.79 -27.65 13.91
N ALA A 415 24.60 -27.23 14.34
CA ALA A 415 23.51 -28.13 14.69
C ALA A 415 22.73 -28.63 13.46
N ALA A 416 22.80 -27.92 12.32
CA ALA A 416 22.03 -28.22 11.11
C ALA A 416 22.70 -29.21 10.13
N THR A 417 23.93 -29.66 10.38
CA THR A 417 24.77 -30.39 9.40
C THR A 417 24.96 -31.89 9.65
N LYS A 418 24.00 -32.57 10.31
CA LYS A 418 24.04 -34.04 10.43
C LYS A 418 22.72 -34.72 10.02
N SER A 419 22.46 -34.76 8.73
CA SER A 419 21.72 -35.86 8.10
C SER A 419 22.11 -35.97 6.62
N ASP A 420 22.84 -37.07 6.34
CA ASP A 420 23.07 -37.76 5.06
C ASP A 420 23.82 -37.00 3.93
N GLY A 421 24.84 -37.54 3.28
CA GLY A 421 25.18 -38.95 3.06
C GLY A 421 25.28 -39.22 1.55
N GLU A 422 26.45 -38.93 0.99
CA GLU A 422 27.11 -39.42 -0.24
C GLU A 422 26.36 -40.37 -1.20
N GLU A 423 26.26 -40.02 -2.49
CA GLU A 423 26.81 -40.82 -3.62
C GLU A 423 26.74 -40.10 -5.01
N ALA A 424 27.92 -40.06 -5.64
CA ALA A 424 28.34 -40.04 -7.07
C ALA A 424 27.30 -40.18 -8.21
N GLN A 425 27.51 -39.80 -9.49
CA GLN A 425 28.48 -39.00 -10.26
C GLN A 425 28.08 -39.11 -11.77
N ALA A 426 28.32 -38.06 -12.55
CA ALA A 426 28.69 -38.00 -13.99
C ALA A 426 27.73 -38.38 -15.14
N GLY A 427 27.65 -37.47 -16.13
CA GLY A 427 27.45 -37.80 -17.56
C GLY A 427 26.99 -36.65 -18.48
N ALA A 428 27.95 -35.83 -18.95
CA ALA A 428 28.06 -34.99 -20.18
C ALA A 428 26.81 -34.69 -21.07
N SER A 429 26.61 -33.49 -21.63
CA SER A 429 27.53 -32.79 -22.54
C SER A 429 27.33 -31.25 -22.60
N ALA A 430 28.43 -30.54 -22.83
CA ALA A 430 28.55 -29.13 -23.22
C ALA A 430 28.21 -28.94 -24.73
N ASP A 431 27.92 -27.79 -25.33
CA ASP A 431 28.22 -26.36 -25.10
C ASP A 431 27.12 -25.51 -25.77
N ASP A 432 26.64 -24.44 -25.11
CA ASP A 432 26.70 -23.04 -25.62
C ASP A 432 26.15 -22.04 -24.57
N GLU A 433 26.74 -20.84 -24.54
CA GLU A 433 26.89 -19.96 -23.38
C GLU A 433 25.68 -19.07 -23.01
N LYS A 434 25.12 -19.30 -21.82
CA LYS A 434 24.96 -18.34 -20.70
C LYS A 434 24.37 -19.13 -19.53
N LYS A 435 25.08 -19.17 -18.40
CA LYS A 435 24.71 -19.95 -17.20
C LYS A 435 23.39 -19.43 -16.61
N SER A 436 22.26 -19.86 -17.17
CA SER A 436 20.93 -19.54 -16.68
C SER A 436 20.66 -20.33 -15.41
N ILE A 437 20.65 -19.64 -14.28
CA ILE A 437 20.13 -20.19 -13.01
C ILE A 437 18.71 -20.70 -13.27
N THR A 438 18.41 -21.95 -12.90
CA THR A 438 17.08 -22.56 -13.04
C THR A 438 16.27 -22.43 -11.75
N ALA A 439 14.94 -22.59 -11.80
CA ALA A 439 14.05 -22.40 -10.64
C ALA A 439 14.39 -23.31 -9.44
N ASP A 440 14.93 -24.50 -9.69
CA ASP A 440 15.35 -25.44 -8.64
C ASP A 440 16.58 -24.98 -7.85
N GLN A 441 17.37 -24.08 -8.44
CA GLN A 441 18.51 -23.46 -7.78
C GLN A 441 18.11 -22.21 -6.97
N LEU A 442 16.91 -21.67 -7.19
CA LEU A 442 16.35 -20.58 -6.40
C LEU A 442 15.69 -21.17 -5.15
N GLN A 443 16.29 -20.92 -3.99
CA GLN A 443 15.79 -21.41 -2.70
C GLN A 443 14.84 -20.36 -2.09
N PRO A 444 13.74 -20.78 -1.44
CA PRO A 444 12.85 -19.83 -0.79
C PRO A 444 13.48 -19.24 0.46
N ASP A 445 13.27 -17.95 0.63
CA ASP A 445 13.47 -17.18 1.84
C ASP A 445 12.18 -16.36 2.08
N GLU A 446 12.01 -15.79 3.28
CA GLU A 446 10.80 -15.01 3.61
C GLU A 446 11.11 -13.52 3.83
N ALA A 447 10.37 -12.66 3.12
CA ALA A 447 10.38 -11.21 3.30
C ALA A 447 8.96 -10.74 3.64
N ALA A 448 8.77 -10.21 4.85
CA ALA A 448 7.45 -9.82 5.40
C ALA A 448 6.36 -10.93 5.34
N GLY A 449 6.75 -12.21 5.38
CA GLY A 449 5.85 -13.37 5.28
C GLY A 449 5.44 -13.71 3.84
N LEU A 450 6.18 -13.22 2.85
CA LEU A 450 6.04 -13.54 1.43
C LEU A 450 7.33 -14.19 0.92
N PRO A 451 7.25 -15.17 0.00
CA PRO A 451 8.45 -15.85 -0.49
C PRO A 451 9.29 -14.89 -1.35
N VAL A 452 10.60 -14.91 -1.17
CA VAL A 452 11.59 -14.27 -2.06
C VAL A 452 12.76 -15.23 -2.30
N PRO A 453 13.42 -15.19 -3.48
CA PRO A 453 14.60 -16.02 -3.69
C PRO A 453 15.74 -15.64 -2.75
N LYS A 454 16.36 -16.64 -2.12
CA LYS A 454 17.52 -16.45 -1.22
C LYS A 454 18.70 -15.80 -1.95
N GLN A 455 18.85 -16.11 -3.24
CA GLN A 455 19.91 -15.66 -4.15
C GLN A 455 19.72 -14.23 -4.68
N SER A 456 18.79 -13.46 -4.13
CA SER A 456 18.59 -12.08 -4.54
C SER A 456 19.75 -11.17 -4.10
N THR A 457 20.21 -10.27 -4.97
CA THR A 457 21.25 -9.27 -4.70
C THR A 457 20.74 -8.07 -3.90
N SER A 458 19.44 -7.83 -3.92
CA SER A 458 18.76 -6.83 -3.09
C SER A 458 17.44 -7.41 -2.58
N LYS A 459 17.08 -7.12 -1.33
CA LYS A 459 15.78 -7.46 -0.72
C LYS A 459 15.18 -6.23 -0.07
N GLY A 460 13.90 -5.99 -0.32
CA GLY A 460 13.09 -5.00 0.37
C GLY A 460 11.83 -5.66 0.88
N SER A 461 11.30 -5.15 1.99
CA SER A 461 9.98 -5.54 2.42
C SER A 461 9.29 -4.38 3.09
N GLU A 462 7.97 -4.29 2.91
CA GLU A 462 7.15 -3.28 3.55
C GLU A 462 5.93 -3.96 4.16
N LYS A 463 5.67 -3.69 5.43
CA LYS A 463 4.50 -4.21 6.13
C LYS A 463 3.77 -3.06 6.80
N THR A 464 2.63 -2.70 6.23
CA THR A 464 1.74 -1.66 6.75
C THR A 464 0.39 -2.27 7.14
N MET A 465 -0.49 -1.44 7.72
CA MET A 465 -1.87 -1.86 8.01
C MET A 465 -2.68 -2.16 6.74
N PHE A 466 -2.27 -1.64 5.58
CA PHE A 466 -3.02 -1.72 4.32
C PHE A 466 -2.35 -2.59 3.26
N ARG A 467 -1.07 -2.93 3.43
CA ARG A 467 -0.28 -3.63 2.42
C ARG A 467 0.85 -4.43 3.06
N VAL A 468 1.14 -5.56 2.45
CA VAL A 468 2.41 -6.28 2.64
C VAL A 468 3.08 -6.36 1.29
N SER A 469 4.38 -6.07 1.23
CA SER A 469 5.17 -6.22 0.01
C SER A 469 6.51 -6.89 0.30
N ALA A 470 6.95 -7.67 -0.69
CA ALA A 470 8.29 -8.19 -0.77
C ALA A 470 8.86 -7.80 -2.13
N LEU A 471 10.09 -7.29 -2.10
CA LEU A 471 10.84 -6.83 -3.26
C LEU A 471 12.17 -7.55 -3.28
N ALA A 472 12.62 -7.96 -4.47
CA ALA A 472 13.91 -8.61 -4.61
C ALA A 472 14.49 -8.38 -6.01
N ASP A 473 15.80 -8.19 -6.12
CA ASP A 473 16.49 -8.29 -7.42
C ASP A 473 17.24 -9.60 -7.46
N VAL A 474 17.06 -10.38 -8.53
CA VAL A 474 17.64 -11.73 -8.64
C VAL A 474 18.40 -11.83 -9.95
N GLU A 475 19.67 -12.23 -9.90
CA GLU A 475 20.50 -12.48 -11.09
C GLU A 475 20.12 -13.83 -11.75
N ALA A 476 18.86 -13.96 -12.14
CA ALA A 476 18.30 -15.13 -12.79
C ALA A 476 17.33 -14.69 -13.90
N PRO A 477 17.17 -15.49 -14.96
CA PRO A 477 16.24 -15.18 -16.05
C PRO A 477 14.79 -15.19 -15.55
N LEU A 478 13.93 -14.40 -16.21
CA LEU A 478 12.52 -14.23 -15.86
C LEU A 478 11.81 -15.56 -15.60
N GLN A 479 12.05 -16.53 -16.49
CA GLN A 479 11.38 -17.83 -16.45
C GLN A 479 11.71 -18.62 -15.17
N ALA A 480 12.98 -18.61 -14.74
CA ALA A 480 13.41 -19.31 -13.53
C ALA A 480 12.79 -18.68 -12.28
N VAL A 481 12.73 -17.35 -12.23
CA VAL A 481 12.11 -16.62 -11.11
C VAL A 481 10.60 -16.82 -11.09
N LEU A 482 9.93 -16.80 -12.26
CA LEU A 482 8.50 -17.06 -12.38
C LEU A 482 8.13 -18.47 -11.91
N GLU A 483 8.89 -19.49 -12.31
CA GLU A 483 8.70 -20.87 -11.87
C GLU A 483 8.95 -21.04 -10.37
N PHE A 484 9.95 -20.36 -9.81
CA PHE A 484 10.13 -20.26 -8.36
C PHE A 484 8.86 -19.74 -7.67
N TYR A 485 8.28 -18.63 -8.13
CA TYR A 485 7.06 -18.09 -7.51
C TYR A 485 5.84 -18.98 -7.72
N ARG A 486 5.69 -19.63 -8.87
CA ARG A 486 4.62 -20.62 -9.09
C ARG A 486 4.74 -21.79 -8.11
N ARG A 487 5.97 -22.28 -7.86
CA ARG A 487 6.24 -23.36 -6.91
C ARG A 487 5.95 -22.93 -5.48
N GLU A 488 6.45 -21.77 -5.04
CA GLU A 488 6.33 -21.33 -3.64
C GLU A 488 4.93 -20.81 -3.30
N LEU A 489 4.31 -20.02 -4.18
CA LEU A 489 2.94 -19.55 -3.97
C LEU A 489 1.92 -20.67 -4.19
N GLY A 490 2.22 -21.66 -5.03
CA GLY A 490 1.38 -22.85 -5.20
C GLY A 490 1.30 -23.75 -3.96
N LYS A 491 2.26 -23.66 -3.03
CA LYS A 491 2.19 -24.34 -1.71
C LYS A 491 1.17 -23.69 -0.78
N ARG A 492 0.78 -22.44 -1.03
CA ARG A 492 -0.19 -21.70 -0.22
C ARG A 492 -1.61 -22.04 -0.70
N THR A 493 -2.27 -22.94 0.03
CA THR A 493 -3.62 -23.44 -0.30
C THR A 493 -4.71 -22.36 -0.28
N ASP A 494 -4.44 -21.24 0.39
CA ASP A 494 -5.31 -20.08 0.52
C ASP A 494 -5.10 -19.04 -0.60
N TRP A 495 -4.13 -19.25 -1.50
CA TRP A 495 -3.85 -18.36 -2.63
C TRP A 495 -4.32 -19.01 -3.93
N GLN A 496 -5.11 -18.28 -4.71
CA GLN A 496 -5.60 -18.75 -6.01
C GLN A 496 -5.13 -17.84 -7.13
N MET A 497 -4.33 -18.38 -8.05
CA MET A 497 -3.94 -17.67 -9.28
C MET A 497 -5.20 -17.38 -10.11
N GLN A 498 -5.37 -16.12 -10.50
CA GLN A 498 -6.51 -15.63 -11.27
C GLN A 498 -6.13 -15.43 -12.73
N ASN A 499 -5.01 -14.74 -12.96
CA ASN A 499 -4.56 -14.40 -14.29
C ASN A 499 -3.03 -14.32 -14.30
N GLU A 500 -2.45 -14.67 -15.43
CA GLU A 500 -1.04 -14.53 -15.70
C GLU A 500 -0.86 -13.94 -17.10
N ALA A 501 -0.08 -12.86 -17.18
CA ALA A 501 0.30 -12.23 -18.43
C ALA A 501 1.83 -12.16 -18.52
N THR A 502 2.38 -12.65 -19.62
CA THR A 502 3.81 -12.55 -19.93
C THR A 502 3.95 -11.77 -21.23
N ASP A 503 4.91 -10.86 -21.29
CA ASP A 503 5.21 -10.09 -22.49
C ASP A 503 6.53 -10.54 -23.13
N SER A 504 6.66 -10.26 -24.43
CA SER A 504 7.91 -10.52 -25.18
C SER A 504 9.03 -9.52 -24.84
N SER A 505 8.76 -8.53 -23.98
CA SER A 505 9.73 -7.55 -23.50
C SER A 505 10.46 -7.97 -22.22
N GLY A 506 10.17 -9.17 -21.69
CA GLY A 506 10.84 -9.70 -20.51
C GLY A 506 10.17 -9.34 -19.19
N SER A 507 8.85 -9.09 -19.18
CA SER A 507 8.07 -8.95 -17.95
C SER A 507 6.99 -10.03 -17.83
N ALA A 508 6.69 -10.38 -16.60
CA ALA A 508 5.57 -11.24 -16.24
C ALA A 508 4.77 -10.64 -15.09
N ARG A 509 3.44 -10.73 -15.17
CA ARG A 509 2.53 -10.28 -14.14
C ARG A 509 1.53 -11.37 -13.80
N VAL A 510 1.48 -11.75 -12.53
CA VAL A 510 0.56 -12.78 -12.03
C VAL A 510 -0.35 -12.17 -10.98
N GLN A 511 -1.65 -12.38 -11.10
CA GLN A 511 -2.66 -11.94 -10.14
C GLN A 511 -3.14 -13.13 -9.30
N TYR A 512 -3.22 -12.94 -7.99
CA TYR A 512 -3.70 -13.92 -7.03
C TYR A 512 -4.86 -13.35 -6.22
N ALA A 513 -5.85 -14.20 -5.92
CA ALA A 513 -6.81 -13.97 -4.86
C ALA A 513 -6.27 -14.59 -3.56
N THR A 514 -6.27 -13.82 -2.47
CA THR A 514 -5.81 -14.28 -1.14
C THR A 514 -6.85 -13.91 -0.08
N PRO A 515 -6.81 -14.51 1.13
CA PRO A 515 -7.79 -14.22 2.18
C PRO A 515 -7.70 -12.77 2.69
N ASP A 516 -6.50 -12.19 2.67
CA ASP A 516 -6.26 -10.83 3.12
C ASP A 516 -6.60 -9.78 2.05
N GLY A 517 -6.72 -10.17 0.77
CA GLY A 517 -7.08 -9.29 -0.35
C GLY A 517 -6.39 -9.69 -1.66
N PRO A 518 -6.56 -8.91 -2.74
CA PRO A 518 -5.89 -9.22 -4.01
C PRO A 518 -4.37 -9.06 -3.85
N ALA A 519 -3.62 -10.00 -4.43
CA ALA A 519 -2.17 -9.95 -4.52
C ALA A 519 -1.72 -9.94 -5.99
N VAL A 520 -0.62 -9.25 -6.27
CA VAL A 520 -0.03 -9.11 -7.60
C VAL A 520 1.46 -9.35 -7.51
N LEU A 521 1.96 -10.30 -8.29
CA LEU A 521 3.37 -10.50 -8.57
C LEU A 521 3.70 -9.80 -9.89
N THR A 522 4.69 -8.92 -9.87
CA THR A 522 5.27 -8.31 -11.07
C THR A 522 6.75 -8.66 -11.12
N LEU A 523 7.17 -9.22 -12.24
CA LEU A 523 8.54 -9.57 -12.56
C LEU A 523 8.96 -8.77 -13.79
N THR A 524 10.12 -8.14 -13.74
CA THR A 524 10.69 -7.42 -14.87
C THR A 524 12.15 -7.79 -15.01
N GLU A 525 12.51 -8.43 -16.11
CA GLU A 525 13.89 -8.75 -16.44
C GLU A 525 14.54 -7.59 -17.19
N LYS A 526 15.69 -7.15 -16.69
CA LYS A 526 16.53 -6.17 -17.36
C LYS A 526 17.98 -6.59 -17.24
N SER A 527 18.65 -6.74 -18.39
CA SER A 527 20.08 -7.06 -18.46
C SER A 527 20.50 -8.34 -17.71
N GLY A 528 19.63 -9.34 -17.61
CA GLY A 528 19.90 -10.60 -16.91
C GLY A 528 19.63 -10.57 -15.39
N THR A 529 19.10 -9.47 -14.86
CA THR A 529 18.55 -9.37 -13.51
C THR A 529 17.04 -9.27 -13.59
N THR A 530 16.33 -10.12 -12.84
CA THR A 530 14.88 -10.05 -12.69
C THR A 530 14.54 -9.33 -11.39
N SER A 531 13.94 -8.16 -11.52
CA SER A 531 13.35 -7.44 -10.39
C SER A 531 11.98 -8.03 -10.08
N VAL A 532 11.75 -8.30 -8.80
CA VAL A 532 10.53 -8.90 -8.28
C VAL A 532 9.82 -7.90 -7.38
N VAL A 533 8.51 -7.76 -7.61
CA VAL A 533 7.60 -7.05 -6.73
C VAL A 533 6.39 -7.94 -6.45
N LEU A 534 6.28 -8.44 -5.23
CA LEU A 534 5.09 -9.17 -4.75
C LEU A 534 4.33 -8.27 -3.77
N LEU A 535 3.11 -7.90 -4.15
CA LEU A 535 2.25 -6.97 -3.43
C LEU A 535 0.98 -7.68 -2.97
N CYS A 536 0.67 -7.65 -1.68
CA CYS A 536 -0.62 -8.08 -1.14
C CYS A 536 -1.36 -6.89 -0.52
N ALA A 537 -2.52 -6.53 -1.07
CA ALA A 537 -3.39 -5.52 -0.45
C ALA A 537 -4.14 -6.16 0.72
N ARG A 538 -4.17 -5.49 1.88
CA ARG A 538 -4.93 -5.93 3.06
C ARG A 538 -6.28 -5.24 3.10
N ARG A 539 -7.36 -6.01 2.93
CA ARG A 539 -8.72 -5.57 3.27
C ARG A 539 -8.86 -5.56 4.78
N ARG A 540 -9.42 -4.47 5.32
CA ARG A 540 -9.82 -4.45 6.74
C ARG A 540 -10.77 -5.63 6.97
N ARG A 541 -10.39 -6.57 7.83
CA ARG A 541 -11.34 -7.56 8.35
C ARG A 541 -12.48 -6.75 8.99
N ARG A 542 -13.66 -6.74 8.36
CA ARG A 542 -14.88 -6.38 9.06
C ARG A 542 -14.95 -7.34 10.25
N ARG A 543 -14.74 -6.83 11.47
CA ARG A 543 -15.24 -7.55 12.65
C ARG A 543 -16.73 -7.66 12.41
N LEU A 544 -17.19 -8.87 12.08
CA LEU A 544 -18.59 -9.20 12.25
C LEU A 544 -18.88 -8.96 13.74
N PRO A 545 -19.91 -8.16 14.09
CA PRO A 545 -20.34 -8.09 15.48
C PRO A 545 -20.77 -9.50 15.89
N VAL A 546 -20.21 -9.97 17.01
CA VAL A 546 -20.63 -11.18 17.71
C VAL A 546 -21.98 -10.92 18.36
#